data_AF-A0A0D0X4T7-F1
#
_entry.id   AF-A0A0D0X4T7-F1
#
_cell.length_a   1.000
_cell.length_b   1.000
_cell.length_c   1.000
_cell.angle_alpha   90.00
_cell.angle_beta   90.00
_cell.angle_gamma   90.00
#
_symmetry.space_group_name_H-M   'P 1'
#
loop_
_entity.id
_entity.type
_entity.pdbx_description
1 polymer ?
#
loop_
_entity_poly.entity_id
_entity_poly.type
_entity_poly.pdbx_seq_one_letter_code
_entity_poly.pdbx_strand_id
1 'polypeptide(L)'
;MLVTLDAPYVDTSAADLSLALGDGERPALHVLDLDLPGGIRLRLRLLGASHQVVLRAAGTELTETVACLPGRPPELPATRLDEANGYRFTATVLRPAGAELSTRVAALRAELAGDPYALVGVFPGDADAVTALAVRTDPPDGAVGWRTWHAYPQTNELVLTETVVALVSARSEPGLRAPQSRTEVAL
;
A
#
# COMPACT_ATOMS: atom_id res chain seq x y z
N MET A 1 5.67 7.05 12.84
CA MET A 1 4.98 8.35 13.05
C MET A 1 3.50 8.11 13.39
N LEU A 2 3.01 8.59 14.55
CA LEU A 2 1.60 8.52 14.95
C LEU A 2 0.96 9.92 14.92
N VAL A 3 -0.16 10.08 14.22
CA VAL A 3 -0.87 11.36 14.03
C VAL A 3 -2.36 11.24 14.35
N THR A 4 -2.95 12.33 14.86
CA THR A 4 -4.41 12.48 14.96
C THR A 4 -4.91 13.19 13.70
N LEU A 5 -5.96 12.64 13.08
CA LEU A 5 -6.51 13.14 11.83
C LEU A 5 -7.64 14.13 12.08
N ASP A 6 -7.71 15.20 11.28
CA ASP A 6 -8.77 16.21 11.33
C ASP A 6 -9.73 16.02 10.14
N ALA A 7 -10.41 14.87 10.13
CA ALA A 7 -11.42 14.52 9.14
C ALA A 7 -12.41 13.50 9.74
N PRO A 8 -13.70 13.53 9.33
CA PRO A 8 -14.64 12.50 9.72
C PRO A 8 -14.22 11.16 9.12
N TYR A 9 -14.43 10.08 9.87
CA TYR A 9 -14.14 8.73 9.40
C TYR A 9 -15.21 8.30 8.39
N VAL A 10 -14.84 8.30 7.10
CA VAL A 10 -15.75 8.03 5.97
C VAL A 10 -16.01 6.54 5.76
N ASP A 11 -15.03 5.68 6.02
CA ASP A 11 -15.14 4.24 5.84
C ASP A 11 -15.70 3.62 7.12
N THR A 12 -16.85 2.96 7.03
CA THR A 12 -17.54 2.42 8.21
C THR A 12 -17.40 0.92 8.38
N SER A 13 -16.99 0.20 7.33
CA SER A 13 -16.82 -1.26 7.37
C SER A 13 -15.76 -1.75 6.38
N ALA A 14 -15.28 -2.97 6.59
CA ALA A 14 -14.38 -3.64 5.66
C ALA A 14 -15.02 -3.89 4.28
N ALA A 15 -16.35 -4.01 4.23
CA ALA A 15 -17.11 -4.35 3.02
C ALA A 15 -17.21 -3.17 2.03
N ASP A 16 -16.84 -1.96 2.43
CA ASP A 16 -16.91 -0.76 1.58
C ASP A 16 -15.59 -0.50 0.81
N LEU A 17 -14.52 -1.22 1.16
CA LEU A 17 -13.20 -1.03 0.60
C LEU A 17 -13.09 -1.54 -0.84
N SER A 18 -12.31 -0.82 -1.64
CA SER A 18 -11.91 -1.20 -2.99
C SER A 18 -10.39 -1.11 -3.14
N LEU A 19 -9.81 -2.02 -3.92
CA LEU A 19 -8.41 -1.92 -4.37
C LEU A 19 -8.35 -1.30 -5.78
N ALA A 20 -7.51 -0.27 -5.97
CA ALA A 20 -7.21 0.32 -7.28
C ALA A 20 -5.71 0.53 -7.47
N LEU A 21 -5.21 0.22 -8.67
CA LEU A 21 -3.82 0.37 -9.07
C LEU A 21 -3.68 1.39 -10.19
N GLY A 22 -2.64 2.23 -10.13
CA GLY A 22 -2.30 3.19 -11.19
C GLY A 22 -3.20 4.43 -11.24
N ASP A 23 -4.14 4.59 -10.31
CA ASP A 23 -4.91 5.81 -10.13
C ASP A 23 -3.98 6.98 -9.76
N GLY A 24 -4.41 8.20 -10.10
CA GLY A 24 -3.70 9.41 -9.72
C GLY A 24 -3.60 9.61 -8.20
N GLU A 25 -2.64 10.44 -7.80
CA GLU A 25 -2.47 10.82 -6.40
C GLU A 25 -3.71 11.50 -5.84
N ARG A 26 -4.25 10.97 -4.75
CA ARG A 26 -5.41 11.54 -4.05
C ARG A 26 -4.96 12.59 -3.03
N PRO A 27 -5.82 13.55 -2.62
CA PRO A 27 -5.52 14.42 -1.49
C PRO A 27 -5.26 13.59 -0.24
N ALA A 28 -4.09 13.78 0.38
CA ALA A 28 -3.70 13.06 1.58
C ALA A 28 -3.77 13.99 2.79
N LEU A 29 -4.24 13.47 3.92
CA LEU A 29 -4.23 14.19 5.20
C LEU A 29 -2.82 14.25 5.77
N HIS A 30 -2.08 13.14 5.66
CA HIS A 30 -0.69 13.05 6.04
C HIS A 30 0.07 12.18 5.04
N VAL A 31 1.35 12.50 4.86
CA VAL A 31 2.27 11.76 4.01
C VAL A 31 3.54 11.49 4.83
N LEU A 32 4.04 10.27 4.72
CA LEU A 32 5.39 9.90 5.15
C LEU A 32 6.18 9.53 3.89
N ASP A 33 7.14 10.38 3.54
CA ASP A 33 8.09 10.17 2.46
C ASP A 33 9.28 9.35 2.98
N LEU A 34 9.62 8.27 2.28
CA LEU A 34 10.68 7.34 2.66
C LEU A 34 11.62 7.13 1.46
N ASP A 35 12.90 7.45 1.66
CA ASP A 35 13.97 7.04 0.76
C ASP A 35 14.59 5.75 1.30
N LEU A 36 14.32 4.63 0.63
CA LEU A 36 14.84 3.32 0.96
C LEU A 36 16.11 3.02 0.14
N PRO A 37 16.97 2.08 0.58
CA PRO A 37 18.15 1.68 -0.17
C PRO A 37 17.86 1.29 -1.62
N GLY A 38 18.83 1.47 -2.52
CA GLY A 38 18.66 1.15 -3.94
C GLY A 38 17.86 2.19 -4.75
N GLY A 39 17.66 3.40 -4.20
CA GLY A 39 16.97 4.49 -4.88
C GLY A 39 15.46 4.30 -4.94
N ILE A 40 14.90 3.49 -4.03
CA ILE A 40 13.48 3.25 -3.91
C ILE A 40 12.87 4.40 -3.11
N ARG A 41 11.88 5.07 -3.67
CA ARG A 41 11.06 6.05 -2.97
C ARG A 41 9.69 5.48 -2.70
N LEU A 42 9.28 5.50 -1.44
CA LEU A 42 7.96 5.10 -1.03
C LEU A 42 7.28 6.28 -0.33
N ARG A 43 6.02 6.54 -0.67
CA ARG A 43 5.18 7.51 0.02
C ARG A 43 3.99 6.79 0.62
N LEU A 44 3.95 6.72 1.94
CA LEU A 44 2.80 6.23 2.69
C LEU A 44 1.85 7.41 2.91
N ARG A 45 0.61 7.30 2.45
CA ARG A 45 -0.33 8.43 2.45
C ARG A 45 -1.61 8.04 3.16
N LEU A 46 -1.98 8.78 4.19
CA LEU A 46 -3.26 8.64 4.88
C LEU A 46 -4.33 9.47 4.17
N LEU A 47 -5.46 8.84 3.88
CA LEU A 47 -6.65 9.48 3.32
C LEU A 47 -7.71 9.67 4.41
N GLY A 48 -8.87 10.22 4.06
CA GLY A 48 -9.99 10.49 4.98
C GLY A 48 -10.54 9.28 5.75
N ALA A 49 -10.23 8.05 5.36
CA ALA A 49 -10.52 6.82 6.12
C ALA A 49 -9.76 5.58 5.61
N SER A 50 -8.67 5.77 4.89
CA SER A 50 -7.93 4.67 4.27
C SER A 50 -6.53 5.11 3.86
N HIS A 51 -5.95 4.53 2.80
CA HIS A 51 -4.58 4.83 2.42
C HIS A 51 -4.31 4.82 0.92
N GLN A 52 -3.19 5.42 0.56
CA GLN A 52 -2.56 5.28 -0.75
C GLN A 52 -1.05 5.11 -0.57
N VAL A 53 -0.45 4.15 -1.26
CA VAL A 53 1.01 3.97 -1.31
C VAL A 53 1.50 4.31 -2.72
N VAL A 54 2.48 5.19 -2.81
CA VAL A 54 3.14 5.52 -4.08
C VAL A 54 4.59 5.03 -4.04
N LEU A 55 4.91 4.11 -4.94
CA LEU A 55 6.23 3.54 -5.13
C LEU A 55 6.85 4.10 -6.41
N ARG A 56 8.09 4.55 -6.31
CA ARG A 56 8.95 4.90 -7.44
C ARG A 56 10.33 4.29 -7.26
N ALA A 57 10.76 3.48 -8.21
CA ALA A 57 12.08 2.90 -8.30
C ALA A 57 12.51 2.83 -9.77
N ALA A 58 13.77 2.47 -10.04
CA ALA A 58 14.25 2.30 -11.41
C ALA A 58 13.39 1.28 -12.17
N GLY A 59 12.72 1.71 -13.24
CA GLY A 59 11.85 0.84 -14.05
C GLY A 59 10.56 0.37 -13.37
N THR A 60 10.21 0.90 -12.19
CA THR A 60 8.99 0.52 -11.46
C THR A 60 8.30 1.76 -10.89
N GLU A 61 7.08 2.02 -11.33
CA GLU A 61 6.19 3.02 -10.73
C GLU A 61 4.84 2.37 -10.44
N LEU A 62 4.33 2.59 -9.23
CA LEU A 62 3.06 2.03 -8.79
C LEU A 62 2.38 3.01 -7.84
N THR A 63 1.07 3.17 -8.03
CA THR A 63 0.18 3.75 -7.02
C THR A 63 -0.83 2.69 -6.63
N GLU A 64 -0.80 2.26 -5.37
CA GLU A 64 -1.80 1.38 -4.78
C GLU A 64 -2.74 2.22 -3.91
N THR A 65 -4.05 2.08 -4.14
CA THR A 65 -5.07 2.71 -3.30
C THR A 65 -6.00 1.64 -2.79
N VAL A 66 -6.13 1.54 -1.47
CA VAL A 66 -7.24 0.84 -0.82
C VAL A 66 -8.07 1.93 -0.19
N ALA A 67 -9.35 2.06 -0.51
CA ALA A 67 -10.29 3.04 0.08
C ALA A 67 -11.73 2.77 -0.37
N CYS A 68 -12.71 3.48 0.21
CA CYS A 68 -13.98 3.72 -0.47
C CYS A 68 -13.74 4.58 -1.73
N LEU A 69 -14.05 4.04 -2.90
CA LEU A 69 -13.81 4.70 -4.18
C LEU A 69 -15.13 5.06 -4.87
N PRO A 70 -15.55 6.35 -4.89
CA PRO A 70 -16.78 6.75 -5.56
C PRO A 70 -16.79 6.35 -7.04
N GLY A 71 -17.91 5.79 -7.50
CA GLY A 71 -18.06 5.32 -8.89
C GLY A 71 -17.43 3.96 -9.19
N ARG A 72 -16.89 3.26 -8.17
CA ARG A 72 -16.43 1.87 -8.28
C ARG A 72 -17.21 0.99 -7.31
N PRO A 73 -17.46 -0.29 -7.67
CA PRO A 73 -18.03 -1.23 -6.72
C PRO A 73 -17.04 -1.48 -5.57
N PRO A 74 -17.52 -1.69 -4.33
CA PRO A 74 -16.67 -2.03 -3.21
C PRO A 74 -16.13 -3.45 -3.40
N GLU A 75 -14.94 -3.54 -3.98
CA GLU A 75 -14.29 -4.81 -4.31
C GLU A 75 -12.87 -4.83 -3.76
N LEU A 76 -12.73 -5.38 -2.55
CA LEU A 76 -11.44 -5.72 -1.96
C LEU A 76 -11.17 -7.22 -2.14
N PRO A 77 -10.34 -7.63 -3.11
CA PRO A 77 -10.06 -9.04 -3.32
C PRO A 77 -9.20 -9.58 -2.17
N ALA A 78 -9.47 -10.83 -1.75
CA ALA A 78 -8.61 -11.51 -0.77
C ALA A 78 -7.16 -11.65 -1.27
N THR A 79 -6.99 -11.81 -2.59
CA THR A 79 -5.68 -11.86 -3.25
C THR A 79 -5.77 -11.18 -4.61
N ARG A 80 -4.75 -10.40 -4.97
CA ARG A 80 -4.53 -9.90 -6.33
C ARG A 80 -3.09 -10.17 -6.72
N LEU A 81 -2.91 -10.92 -7.81
CA LEU A 81 -1.62 -11.16 -8.43
C LEU A 81 -1.60 -10.50 -9.80
N ASP A 82 -0.51 -9.80 -10.11
CA ASP A 82 -0.17 -9.28 -11.42
C ASP A 82 1.31 -9.58 -11.68
N GLU A 83 1.56 -10.75 -12.27
CA GLU A 83 2.91 -11.27 -12.51
C GLU A 83 3.70 -10.41 -13.50
N ALA A 84 3.02 -9.80 -14.48
CA ALA A 84 3.65 -8.95 -15.48
C ALA A 84 4.30 -7.72 -14.86
N ASN A 85 3.71 -7.20 -13.78
CA ASN A 85 4.22 -6.05 -13.03
C ASN A 85 4.88 -6.44 -11.71
N GLY A 86 5.06 -7.75 -11.44
CA GLY A 86 5.68 -8.24 -10.21
C GLY A 86 4.91 -7.90 -8.93
N TYR A 87 3.61 -7.64 -9.04
CA TYR A 87 2.77 -7.16 -7.94
C TYR A 87 1.98 -8.32 -7.31
N ARG A 88 2.05 -8.41 -5.97
CA ARG A 88 1.23 -9.33 -5.18
C ARG A 88 0.62 -8.59 -4.01
N PHE A 89 -0.68 -8.74 -3.84
CA PHE A 89 -1.46 -8.20 -2.74
C PHE A 89 -2.30 -9.28 -2.09
N THR A 90 -2.41 -9.24 -0.77
CA THR A 90 -3.35 -10.03 0.02
C THR A 90 -4.12 -9.14 0.99
N ALA A 91 -5.38 -9.50 1.25
CA ALA A 91 -6.22 -8.88 2.27
C ALA A 91 -6.88 -9.95 3.14
N THR A 92 -6.87 -9.71 4.45
CA THR A 92 -7.58 -10.53 5.44
C THR A 92 -8.47 -9.63 6.27
N VAL A 93 -9.75 -9.99 6.41
CA VAL A 93 -10.68 -9.32 7.33
C VAL A 93 -10.83 -10.19 8.57
N LEU A 94 -10.41 -9.66 9.72
CA LEU A 94 -10.65 -10.26 11.02
C LEU A 94 -11.90 -9.64 11.64
N ARG A 95 -12.67 -10.46 12.35
CA ARG A 95 -13.79 -10.04 13.19
C ARG A 95 -13.53 -10.47 14.63
N PRO A 96 -12.70 -9.73 15.38
CA PRO A 96 -12.40 -10.04 16.77
C PRO A 96 -13.68 -10.11 17.61
N ALA A 97 -13.62 -10.76 18.77
CA ALA A 97 -14.77 -10.82 19.69
C ALA A 97 -14.59 -9.85 20.87
N GLY A 98 -15.66 -9.17 21.28
CA GLY A 98 -15.63 -8.26 22.43
C GLY A 98 -14.53 -7.19 22.31
N ALA A 99 -13.72 -7.03 23.35
CA ALA A 99 -12.64 -6.03 23.44
C ALA A 99 -11.33 -6.43 22.74
N GLU A 100 -11.32 -7.52 21.97
CA GLU A 100 -10.12 -8.01 21.29
C GLU A 100 -9.62 -7.03 20.21
N LEU A 101 -10.52 -6.32 19.52
CA LEU A 101 -10.14 -5.29 18.55
C LEU A 101 -9.33 -4.19 19.24
N SER A 102 -9.87 -3.59 20.31
CA SER A 102 -9.19 -2.53 21.08
C SER A 102 -7.82 -2.98 21.57
N THR A 103 -7.71 -4.22 22.04
CA THR A 103 -6.43 -4.80 22.48
C THR A 103 -5.42 -4.86 21.33
N ARG A 104 -5.84 -5.35 20.15
CA ARG A 104 -5.00 -5.45 18.95
C ARG A 104 -4.60 -4.06 18.44
N VAL A 105 -5.52 -3.11 18.41
CA VAL A 105 -5.26 -1.75 17.92
C VAL A 105 -4.32 -1.00 18.87
N ALA A 106 -4.50 -1.13 20.18
CA ALA A 106 -3.59 -0.54 21.16
C ALA A 106 -2.17 -1.11 21.03
N ALA A 107 -2.02 -2.42 20.86
CA ALA A 107 -0.73 -3.06 20.64
C ALA A 107 -0.09 -2.59 19.33
N LEU A 108 -0.84 -2.56 18.23
CA LEU A 108 -0.38 -2.06 16.93
C LEU A 108 0.10 -0.62 17.01
N ARG A 109 -0.66 0.26 17.66
CA ARG A 109 -0.27 1.66 17.85
C ARG A 109 1.01 1.79 18.66
N ALA A 110 1.15 1.00 19.73
CA ALA A 110 2.36 1.01 20.55
C ALA A 110 3.59 0.52 19.76
N GLU A 111 3.43 -0.55 18.97
CA GLU A 111 4.46 -1.10 18.10
C GLU A 111 4.93 -0.07 17.05
N LEU A 112 3.99 0.55 16.33
CA LEU A 112 4.29 1.41 15.19
C LEU A 112 4.57 2.88 15.55
N ALA A 113 4.27 3.33 16.77
CA ALA A 113 4.43 4.74 17.16
C ALA A 113 5.87 5.25 16.97
N GLY A 114 6.85 4.42 17.32
CA GLY A 114 8.28 4.73 17.23
C GLY A 114 8.96 4.31 15.93
N ASP A 115 8.27 3.58 15.06
CA ASP A 115 8.87 3.08 13.82
C ASP A 115 9.00 4.22 12.79
N PRO A 116 10.24 4.54 12.32
CA PRO A 116 10.46 5.57 11.32
C PRO A 116 9.92 5.19 9.93
N TYR A 117 9.60 3.92 9.69
CA TYR A 117 9.04 3.42 8.44
C TYR A 117 7.53 3.16 8.51
N ALA A 118 6.87 3.63 9.58
CA ALA A 118 5.45 3.47 9.78
C ALA A 118 4.71 4.81 9.88
N LEU A 119 3.47 4.81 9.38
CA LEU A 119 2.53 5.93 9.44
C LEU A 119 1.22 5.43 10.02
N VAL A 120 0.81 6.00 11.16
CA VAL A 120 -0.43 5.63 11.86
C VAL A 120 -1.31 6.86 12.02
N GLY A 121 -2.51 6.80 11.48
CA GLY A 121 -3.56 7.80 11.64
C GLY A 121 -4.64 7.32 12.59
N VAL A 122 -4.94 8.11 13.61
CA VAL A 122 -6.07 7.91 14.51
C VAL A 122 -7.17 8.91 14.14
N PHE A 123 -8.35 8.43 13.81
CA PHE A 123 -9.51 9.25 13.46
C PHE A 123 -10.19 9.81 14.71
N PRO A 124 -10.83 10.99 14.63
CA PRO A 124 -11.48 11.59 15.79
C PRO A 124 -12.73 10.80 16.19
N GLY A 125 -13.04 10.82 17.49
CA GLY A 125 -14.24 10.19 18.05
C GLY A 125 -14.02 8.78 18.61
N ASP A 126 -13.04 8.03 18.10
CA ASP A 126 -12.70 6.69 18.61
C ASP A 126 -11.20 6.41 18.49
N ALA A 127 -10.56 6.01 19.59
CA ALA A 127 -9.13 5.71 19.62
C ALA A 127 -8.75 4.41 18.87
N ASP A 128 -9.74 3.57 18.59
CA ASP A 128 -9.62 2.34 17.83
C ASP A 128 -9.95 2.52 16.34
N ALA A 129 -10.47 3.69 15.93
CA ALA A 129 -10.60 4.04 14.52
C ALA A 129 -9.23 4.44 13.96
N VAL A 130 -8.54 3.47 13.37
CA VAL A 130 -7.14 3.60 12.96
C VAL A 130 -6.94 3.15 11.52
N THR A 131 -6.15 3.91 10.77
CA THR A 131 -5.46 3.40 9.57
C THR A 131 -3.95 3.45 9.82
N ALA A 132 -3.28 2.32 9.64
CA ALA A 132 -1.84 2.18 9.83
C ALA A 132 -1.18 1.61 8.58
N LEU A 133 0.04 2.06 8.29
CA LEU A 133 0.90 1.59 7.22
C LEU A 133 2.30 1.39 7.77
N ALA A 134 2.99 0.35 7.34
CA ALA A 134 4.40 0.14 7.65
C ALA A 134 5.12 -0.54 6.48
N VAL A 135 6.34 -0.11 6.20
CA VAL A 135 7.22 -0.83 5.26
C VAL A 135 7.62 -2.17 5.87
N ARG A 136 7.63 -3.24 5.06
CA ARG A 136 8.13 -4.54 5.48
C ARG A 136 9.65 -4.51 5.59
N THR A 137 10.19 -5.04 6.69
CA THR A 137 11.64 -5.14 6.91
C THR A 137 12.28 -6.38 6.28
N ASP A 138 11.46 -7.34 5.82
CA ASP A 138 11.87 -8.64 5.30
C ASP A 138 11.19 -9.01 3.96
N PRO A 139 11.09 -8.11 2.97
CA PRO A 139 10.58 -8.50 1.67
C PRO A 139 11.51 -9.51 0.99
N PRO A 140 11.02 -10.31 0.03
CA PRO A 140 11.89 -11.13 -0.82
C PRO A 140 12.99 -10.29 -1.47
N ASP A 141 14.14 -10.91 -1.77
CA ASP A 141 15.25 -10.24 -2.44
C ASP A 141 14.81 -9.57 -3.75
N GLY A 142 15.24 -8.33 -3.94
CA GLY A 142 14.84 -7.54 -5.12
C GLY A 142 13.38 -7.08 -5.10
N ALA A 143 12.70 -7.12 -3.96
CA ALA A 143 11.35 -6.60 -3.81
C ALA A 143 11.26 -5.52 -2.70
N VAL A 144 10.20 -4.73 -2.77
CA VAL A 144 9.75 -3.86 -1.69
C VAL A 144 8.37 -4.33 -1.25
N GLY A 145 8.05 -4.19 0.03
CA GLY A 145 6.72 -4.53 0.53
C GLY A 145 6.27 -3.64 1.66
N TRP A 146 4.97 -3.63 1.90
CA TRP A 146 4.34 -2.92 3.01
C TRP A 146 3.16 -3.72 3.55
N ARG A 147 2.77 -3.38 4.78
CA ARG A 147 1.56 -3.86 5.43
C ARG A 147 0.70 -2.69 5.81
N THR A 148 -0.62 -2.91 5.77
CA THR A 148 -1.57 -1.92 6.26
C THR A 148 -2.63 -2.55 7.15
N TRP A 149 -3.22 -1.71 8.01
CA TRP A 149 -4.27 -2.07 8.94
C TRP A 149 -5.37 -1.03 8.91
N HIS A 150 -6.62 -1.48 8.81
CA HIS A 150 -7.80 -0.63 8.94
C HIS A 150 -8.69 -1.19 10.04
N ALA A 151 -8.86 -0.43 11.11
CA ALA A 151 -9.69 -0.80 12.25
C ALA A 151 -11.03 -0.05 12.20
N TYR A 152 -12.12 -0.82 12.27
CA TYR A 152 -13.49 -0.34 12.25
C TYR A 152 -14.15 -0.72 13.58
N PRO A 153 -14.05 0.12 14.63
CA PRO A 153 -14.64 -0.18 15.93
C PRO A 153 -16.16 -0.33 15.89
N GLN A 154 -16.84 0.32 14.93
CA GLN A 154 -18.29 0.26 14.75
C GLN A 154 -18.78 -1.13 14.33
N THR A 155 -17.99 -1.86 13.53
CA THR A 155 -18.32 -3.20 13.05
C THR A 155 -17.47 -4.29 13.71
N ASN A 156 -16.57 -3.90 14.60
CA ASN A 156 -15.56 -4.75 15.20
C ASN A 156 -14.72 -5.51 14.15
N GLU A 157 -14.27 -4.81 13.12
CA GLU A 157 -13.49 -5.36 12.02
C GLU A 157 -12.05 -4.82 12.02
N LEU A 158 -11.10 -5.69 11.67
CA LEU A 158 -9.72 -5.31 11.39
C LEU A 158 -9.33 -5.88 10.04
N VAL A 159 -9.07 -5.02 9.07
CA VAL A 159 -8.56 -5.40 7.75
C VAL A 159 -7.05 -5.31 7.77
N LEU A 160 -6.38 -6.38 7.37
CA LEU A 160 -4.94 -6.44 7.22
C LEU A 160 -4.64 -6.64 5.74
N THR A 161 -3.79 -5.80 5.17
CA THR A 161 -3.27 -6.03 3.82
C THR A 161 -1.76 -6.19 3.84
N GLU A 162 -1.26 -6.95 2.87
CA GLU A 162 0.15 -7.04 2.57
C GLU A 162 0.36 -6.90 1.07
N THR A 163 1.30 -6.03 0.69
CA THR A 163 1.74 -5.91 -0.70
C THR A 163 3.23 -6.19 -0.80
N VAL A 164 3.61 -6.88 -1.87
CA VAL A 164 4.99 -7.05 -2.31
C VAL A 164 5.07 -6.73 -3.80
N VAL A 165 6.06 -5.92 -4.16
CA VAL A 165 6.36 -5.54 -5.55
C VAL A 165 7.79 -5.93 -5.86
N ALA A 166 7.96 -6.83 -6.82
CA ALA A 166 9.26 -7.14 -7.39
C ALA A 166 9.78 -5.92 -8.17
N LEU A 167 11.01 -5.53 -7.91
CA LEU A 167 11.64 -4.39 -8.55
C LEU A 167 12.38 -4.84 -9.80
N VAL A 168 12.23 -4.08 -10.88
CA VAL A 168 13.00 -4.33 -12.08
C VAL A 168 14.45 -3.94 -11.78
N SER A 169 15.34 -4.94 -11.75
CA SER A 169 16.77 -4.65 -11.63
C SER A 169 17.22 -3.84 -12.84
N ALA A 170 18.00 -2.78 -12.63
CA ALA A 170 18.59 -1.96 -13.69
C ALA A 170 19.62 -2.70 -14.60
N ARG A 171 19.63 -4.04 -14.59
CA ARG A 171 20.47 -4.87 -15.46
C ARG A 171 19.61 -5.62 -16.47
N SER A 172 19.39 -4.95 -17.59
CA SER A 172 19.54 -5.44 -18.98
C SER A 172 18.53 -4.71 -19.85
N GLU A 173 18.91 -3.55 -20.39
CA GLU A 173 18.26 -3.10 -21.62
C GLU A 173 18.49 -4.18 -22.69
N PRO A 174 17.44 -4.69 -23.35
CA PRO A 174 17.62 -5.50 -24.54
C PRO A 174 18.26 -4.60 -25.61
N GLY A 175 19.54 -4.79 -25.87
CA GLY A 175 20.29 -4.04 -26.86
C GLY A 175 19.52 -3.98 -28.18
N LEU A 176 19.19 -2.76 -28.60
CA LEU A 176 18.63 -2.44 -29.91
C LEU A 176 19.53 -3.08 -30.98
N ARG A 177 19.08 -4.19 -31.57
CA ARG A 177 19.76 -4.78 -32.73
C ARG A 177 19.68 -3.78 -33.88
N ALA A 178 20.82 -3.21 -34.26
CA ALA A 178 20.96 -2.42 -35.47
C ALA A 178 20.51 -3.26 -36.69
N PRO A 179 19.80 -2.67 -37.67
CA PRO A 179 19.42 -3.37 -38.88
C PRO A 179 20.67 -3.73 -39.69
N GLN A 180 20.84 -5.02 -40.00
CA GLN A 180 21.90 -5.47 -40.91
C GLN A 180 21.52 -5.05 -42.34
N SER A 181 22.23 -4.05 -42.86
CA SER A 181 22.24 -3.70 -44.28
C SER A 181 22.81 -4.85 -45.10
N ARG A 182 21.98 -5.48 -45.93
CA ARG A 182 22.40 -6.51 -46.88
C ARG A 182 22.96 -5.82 -48.12
N THR A 183 24.28 -5.83 -48.26
CA THR A 183 24.98 -5.42 -49.48
C THR A 183 24.75 -6.47 -50.57
N GLU A 184 24.24 -6.05 -51.72
CA GLU A 184 24.25 -6.81 -52.96
C GLU A 184 25.70 -7.13 -53.37
N VAL A 185 25.94 -8.37 -53.81
CA VAL A 185 27.06 -8.68 -54.69
C VAL A 185 26.50 -9.43 -55.89
N ALA A 186 26.49 -8.74 -57.02
CA ALA A 186 26.36 -9.33 -58.33
C ALA A 186 27.62 -10.13 -58.66
N LEU A 187 27.43 -11.32 -59.25
CA LEU A 187 28.24 -11.91 -60.32
C LEU A 187 27.47 -13.13 -60.88
#